data_AF-A0A3Q0KRT6-F1
#
_entry.id   AF-A0A3Q0KRT6-F1
#
_cell.length_a   1.000
_cell.length_b   1.000
_cell.length_c   1.000
_cell.angle_alpha   90.00
_cell.angle_beta   90.00
_cell.angle_gamma   90.00
#
_symmetry.space_group_name_H-M   'P 1'
#
loop_
_entity.id
_entity.type
_entity.pdbx_description
1 polymer ?
#
loop_
_entity_poly.entity_id
_entity_poly.type
_entity_poly.pdbx_seq_one_letter_code
_entity_poly.pdbx_strand_id
1 'polypeptide(L)'
;MNKPGGTVNLHINEELIGLHGSRDKFLLNTILIFVLRKGYTSVTKEVIQLYSHLSSKPPPFCVWCCAAVLFPKSSDGNFVENTSNNLSLANDWQNQLEILITVGDDLFSGLDDSSRYKPHLRNYLNEARRVIMHLYLESFSSTNDCTPCFTKLNQYFPASDPNDKVQDFRLRFLKLLASKHKVHRYLNERWFTAKSDVLKELQYLAFDIVEQLPEVLLDKVGSDEWVYNDVILLRFNTLLALIIRQQLLGKSSCTEKDIFEIMHIYNSQSCPSQLL
;
A
#
# COMPACT_ATOMS: atom_id res chain seq x y z
N MET A 1 42.69 12.33 -16.15
CA MET A 1 41.96 12.00 -17.40
C MET A 1 41.45 10.57 -17.27
N ASN A 2 40.13 10.46 -17.35
CA ASN A 2 39.19 9.32 -17.39
C ASN A 2 39.28 8.21 -16.31
N LYS A 3 38.26 8.24 -15.43
CA LYS A 3 38.02 7.51 -14.17
C LYS A 3 37.86 5.99 -14.32
N PRO A 4 38.15 5.19 -13.27
CA PRO A 4 37.86 3.76 -13.24
C PRO A 4 36.34 3.54 -13.01
N GLY A 5 35.69 2.84 -13.94
CA GLY A 5 34.28 2.44 -13.82
C GLY A 5 34.15 1.24 -12.89
N GLY A 6 33.47 1.44 -11.76
CA GLY A 6 33.48 0.55 -10.61
C GLY A 6 32.83 -0.82 -10.81
N THR A 7 33.52 -1.83 -10.31
CA THR A 7 33.00 -3.12 -9.86
C THR A 7 32.02 -2.91 -8.69
N VAL A 8 30.82 -2.42 -8.99
CA VAL A 8 29.77 -2.23 -7.99
C VAL A 8 28.98 -3.53 -7.81
N ASN A 9 29.29 -4.25 -6.72
CA ASN A 9 28.37 -5.09 -5.93
C ASN A 9 27.57 -6.24 -6.58
N LEU A 10 28.20 -7.08 -7.40
CA LEU A 10 27.61 -8.40 -7.73
C LEU A 10 27.62 -9.38 -6.54
N HIS A 11 28.54 -9.24 -5.58
CA HIS A 11 28.63 -10.13 -4.41
C HIS A 11 27.55 -9.87 -3.34
N ILE A 12 27.04 -8.64 -3.23
CA ILE A 12 26.03 -8.31 -2.21
C ILE A 12 24.70 -9.05 -2.46
N ASN A 13 24.38 -9.37 -3.71
CA ASN A 13 23.15 -10.05 -4.05
C ASN A 13 23.16 -11.54 -3.66
N GLU A 14 24.29 -12.24 -3.73
CA GLU A 14 24.35 -13.69 -3.40
C GLU A 14 24.22 -13.95 -1.88
N GLU A 15 24.80 -13.09 -1.03
CA GLU A 15 24.58 -13.15 0.43
C GLU A 15 23.13 -12.80 0.80
N LEU A 16 22.52 -11.79 0.15
CA LEU A 16 21.11 -11.43 0.37
C LEU A 16 20.15 -12.57 -0.02
N ILE A 17 20.48 -13.35 -1.06
CA ILE A 17 19.67 -14.51 -1.49
C ILE A 17 19.79 -15.66 -0.48
N GLY A 18 20.96 -15.88 0.11
CA GLY A 18 21.14 -16.85 1.21
C GLY A 18 20.36 -16.47 2.48
N LEU A 19 20.14 -15.17 2.71
CA LEU A 19 19.47 -14.63 3.89
C LEU A 19 17.93 -14.50 3.77
N HIS A 20 17.36 -14.48 2.55
CA HIS A 20 15.95 -14.10 2.35
C HIS A 20 14.97 -15.20 1.90
N GLY A 21 15.43 -16.44 1.73
CA GLY A 21 14.58 -17.58 1.37
C GLY A 21 14.77 -18.03 -0.07
N SER A 22 13.80 -18.77 -0.62
CA SER A 22 13.91 -19.30 -1.98
C SER A 22 14.12 -18.18 -3.01
N ARG A 23 14.86 -18.47 -4.09
CA ARG A 23 15.07 -17.55 -5.22
C ARG A 23 13.75 -17.02 -5.79
N ASP A 24 12.72 -17.87 -5.85
CA ASP A 24 11.37 -17.48 -6.25
C ASP A 24 10.71 -16.50 -5.29
N LYS A 25 10.92 -16.64 -3.98
CA LYS A 25 10.43 -15.66 -2.99
C LYS A 25 11.09 -14.30 -3.19
N PHE A 26 12.39 -14.25 -3.47
CA PHE A 26 13.07 -12.99 -3.80
C PHE A 26 12.49 -12.33 -5.06
N LEU A 27 12.25 -13.12 -6.12
CA LEU A 27 11.63 -12.63 -7.34
C LEU A 27 10.18 -12.17 -7.11
N LEU A 28 9.42 -12.87 -6.28
CA LEU A 28 8.04 -12.48 -5.97
C LEU A 28 7.97 -11.21 -5.13
N ASN A 29 8.91 -11.02 -4.18
CA ASN A 29 9.07 -9.75 -3.47
C ASN A 29 9.40 -8.61 -4.43
N THR A 30 10.28 -8.87 -5.40
CA THR A 30 10.66 -7.93 -6.45
C THR A 30 9.44 -7.53 -7.30
N ILE A 31 8.65 -8.49 -7.76
CA ILE A 31 7.43 -8.23 -8.53
C ILE A 31 6.45 -7.40 -7.70
N LEU A 32 6.22 -7.75 -6.42
CA LEU A 32 5.29 -7.02 -5.55
C LEU A 32 5.71 -5.56 -5.35
N ILE A 33 7.01 -5.32 -5.10
CA ILE A 33 7.54 -3.95 -4.97
C ILE A 33 7.38 -3.17 -6.28
N PHE A 34 7.71 -3.79 -7.41
CA PHE A 34 7.57 -3.15 -8.73
C PHE A 34 6.12 -2.76 -9.02
N VAL A 35 5.20 -3.69 -8.81
CA VAL A 35 3.75 -3.50 -9.02
C VAL A 35 3.22 -2.36 -8.17
N LEU A 36 3.61 -2.30 -6.89
CA LEU A 36 3.27 -1.18 -6.02
C LEU A 36 3.81 0.15 -6.55
N ARG A 37 5.12 0.24 -6.83
CA ARG A 37 5.78 1.47 -7.30
C ARG A 37 5.20 2.00 -8.62
N LYS A 38 4.79 1.11 -9.52
CA LYS A 38 4.17 1.49 -10.80
C LYS A 38 2.66 1.78 -10.70
N GLY A 39 2.04 1.53 -9.55
CA GLY A 39 0.60 1.70 -9.37
C GLY A 39 -0.23 0.67 -10.14
N TYR A 40 0.33 -0.51 -10.41
CA TYR A 40 -0.33 -1.63 -11.11
C TYR A 40 -1.30 -2.36 -10.16
N THR A 41 -2.32 -1.63 -9.74
CA THR A 41 -3.23 -2.07 -8.69
C THR A 41 -4.10 -3.25 -9.09
N SER A 42 -4.30 -3.49 -10.40
CA SER A 42 -5.18 -4.56 -10.88
C SER A 42 -4.54 -5.94 -10.78
N VAL A 43 -3.21 -6.06 -10.92
CA VAL A 43 -2.47 -7.34 -10.80
C VAL A 43 -2.00 -7.66 -9.37
N THR A 44 -2.18 -6.72 -8.45
CA THR A 44 -1.67 -6.86 -7.07
C THR A 44 -2.24 -8.09 -6.36
N LYS A 45 -3.51 -8.41 -6.60
CA LYS A 45 -4.19 -9.56 -5.98
C LYS A 45 -3.57 -10.88 -6.43
N GLU A 46 -3.29 -11.00 -7.72
CA GLU A 46 -2.69 -12.16 -8.38
C GLU A 46 -1.27 -12.40 -7.84
N VAL A 47 -0.48 -11.34 -7.71
CA VAL A 47 0.87 -11.41 -7.12
C VAL A 47 0.81 -11.86 -5.66
N ILE A 48 -0.12 -11.33 -4.85
CA ILE A 48 -0.28 -11.73 -3.45
C ILE A 48 -0.69 -13.21 -3.35
N GLN A 49 -1.58 -13.68 -4.22
CA GLN A 49 -2.04 -15.07 -4.22
C GLN A 49 -0.90 -16.06 -4.49
N LEU A 50 0.09 -15.70 -5.32
CA LEU A 50 1.25 -16.55 -5.61
C LEU A 50 2.12 -16.88 -4.39
N TYR A 51 2.12 -16.05 -3.34
CA TYR A 51 2.90 -16.35 -2.13
C TYR A 51 2.44 -17.66 -1.49
N SER A 52 1.13 -17.97 -1.58
CA SER A 52 0.58 -19.22 -1.06
C SER A 52 1.13 -20.46 -1.78
N HIS A 53 1.37 -20.37 -3.10
CA HIS A 53 1.98 -21.45 -3.88
C HIS A 53 3.43 -21.75 -3.46
N LEU A 54 4.13 -20.73 -2.96
CA LEU A 54 5.49 -20.85 -2.43
C LEU A 54 5.55 -21.16 -0.92
N SER A 55 4.41 -21.49 -0.29
CA SER A 55 4.29 -21.66 1.17
C SER A 55 4.91 -20.49 1.95
N SER A 56 4.83 -19.29 1.38
CA SER A 56 5.46 -18.07 1.87
C SER A 56 4.39 -17.04 2.19
N LYS A 57 4.75 -16.05 3.01
CA LYS A 57 3.89 -14.88 3.27
C LYS A 57 4.49 -13.65 2.60
N PRO A 58 3.66 -12.78 2.01
CA PRO A 58 4.13 -11.49 1.51
C PRO A 58 4.68 -10.63 2.66
N PRO A 59 5.64 -9.73 2.37
CA PRO A 59 6.15 -8.78 3.37
C PRO A 59 5.00 -7.93 3.95
N PRO A 60 4.80 -7.88 5.29
CA PRO A 60 3.66 -7.19 5.89
C PRO A 60 3.55 -5.72 5.48
N PHE A 61 4.68 -5.02 5.38
CA PHE A 61 4.70 -3.62 4.93
C PHE A 61 4.17 -3.45 3.50
N CYS A 62 4.53 -4.35 2.57
CA CYS A 62 4.02 -4.30 1.20
C CYS A 62 2.52 -4.59 1.16
N VAL A 63 2.03 -5.56 1.95
CA VAL A 63 0.59 -5.85 2.05
C VAL A 63 -0.18 -4.64 2.58
N TRP A 64 0.36 -3.98 3.59
CA TRP A 64 -0.22 -2.76 4.13
C TRP A 64 -0.25 -1.65 3.07
N CYS A 65 0.84 -1.43 2.33
CA CYS A 65 0.86 -0.47 1.22
C CYS A 65 -0.19 -0.80 0.14
N CYS A 66 -0.35 -2.08 -0.22
CA CYS A 66 -1.40 -2.51 -1.13
C CYS A 66 -2.78 -2.10 -0.60
N ALA A 67 -3.08 -2.43 0.65
CA ALA A 67 -4.36 -2.09 1.26
C ALA A 67 -4.60 -0.57 1.34
N ALA A 68 -3.55 0.20 1.69
CA ALA A 68 -3.62 1.66 1.80
C ALA A 68 -3.86 2.34 0.45
N VAL A 69 -3.15 1.94 -0.61
CA VAL A 69 -3.33 2.47 -1.98
C VAL A 69 -4.70 2.10 -2.56
N LEU A 70 -5.21 0.94 -2.17
CA LEU A 70 -6.50 0.44 -2.64
C LEU A 70 -7.69 0.97 -1.84
N PHE A 71 -7.48 1.71 -0.76
CA PHE A 71 -8.55 2.32 0.02
C PHE A 71 -8.99 3.67 -0.59
N PRO A 72 -10.30 4.00 -0.62
CA PRO A 72 -11.44 3.18 -0.22
C PRO A 72 -11.89 2.25 -1.35
N LYS A 73 -12.21 1.00 -1.00
CA LYS A 73 -12.87 0.05 -1.91
C LYS A 73 -14.27 -0.27 -1.42
N SER A 74 -15.23 -0.35 -2.35
CA SER A 74 -16.49 -1.02 -2.06
C SER A 74 -16.27 -2.52 -1.82
N SER A 75 -17.28 -3.19 -1.28
CA SER A 75 -17.35 -4.66 -1.24
C SER A 75 -17.06 -5.31 -2.60
N ASP A 76 -17.41 -4.61 -3.68
CA ASP A 76 -17.28 -5.08 -5.06
C ASP A 76 -15.89 -4.79 -5.64
N GLY A 77 -14.99 -4.20 -4.85
CA GLY A 77 -13.62 -3.88 -5.24
C GLY A 77 -13.46 -2.65 -6.12
N ASN A 78 -14.56 -1.95 -6.43
CA ASN A 78 -14.54 -0.72 -7.22
C ASN A 78 -14.18 0.49 -6.36
N PHE A 79 -13.39 1.41 -6.93
CA PHE A 79 -13.18 2.72 -6.35
C PHE A 79 -14.49 3.51 -6.39
N VAL A 80 -14.89 4.01 -5.24
CA VAL A 80 -16.21 4.64 -5.08
C VAL A 80 -16.06 6.13 -5.23
N GLU A 81 -16.16 6.64 -6.46
CA GLU A 81 -16.00 8.07 -6.71
C GLU A 81 -17.20 8.91 -6.24
N ASN A 82 -18.39 8.31 -6.04
CA ASN A 82 -19.64 9.06 -5.83
C ASN A 82 -20.66 8.38 -4.89
N THR A 83 -20.36 8.16 -3.61
CA THR A 83 -21.38 7.70 -2.64
C THR A 83 -21.48 8.60 -1.43
N SER A 84 -22.32 9.62 -1.53
CA SER A 84 -22.46 10.62 -0.47
C SER A 84 -23.34 10.18 0.70
N ASN A 85 -24.18 9.13 0.60
CA ASN A 85 -25.18 8.85 1.65
C ASN A 85 -25.40 7.37 2.03
N ASN A 86 -24.58 6.43 1.57
CA ASN A 86 -24.81 5.01 1.89
C ASN A 86 -24.12 4.61 3.21
N LEU A 87 -24.91 4.41 4.27
CA LEU A 87 -24.41 4.04 5.60
C LEU A 87 -23.69 2.69 5.64
N SER A 88 -24.05 1.73 4.78
CA SER A 88 -23.34 0.44 4.74
C SER A 88 -21.88 0.64 4.33
N LEU A 89 -21.65 1.49 3.33
CA LEU A 89 -20.30 1.84 2.88
C LEU A 89 -19.53 2.59 3.97
N ALA A 90 -20.20 3.45 4.74
CA ALA A 90 -19.55 4.14 5.85
C ALA A 90 -19.00 3.17 6.90
N ASN A 91 -19.78 2.15 7.30
CA ASN A 91 -19.33 1.15 8.26
C ASN A 91 -18.22 0.25 7.69
N ASP A 92 -18.30 -0.13 6.41
CA ASP A 92 -17.23 -0.91 5.75
C ASP A 92 -15.92 -0.12 5.69
N TRP A 93 -16.00 1.18 5.34
CA TRP A 93 -14.83 2.06 5.30
C TRP A 93 -14.27 2.34 6.69
N GLN A 94 -15.11 2.45 7.72
CA GLN A 94 -14.64 2.51 9.10
C GLN A 94 -13.80 1.29 9.43
N ASN A 95 -14.33 0.08 9.23
CA ASN A 95 -13.63 -1.16 9.54
C ASN A 95 -12.31 -1.28 8.77
N GLN A 96 -12.31 -0.98 7.46
CA GLN A 96 -11.09 -1.01 6.64
C GLN A 96 -10.04 -0.02 7.16
N LEU A 97 -10.45 1.21 7.48
CA LEU A 97 -9.56 2.26 7.95
C LEU A 97 -9.05 1.98 9.37
N GLU A 98 -9.85 1.37 10.25
CA GLU A 98 -9.40 0.90 11.57
C GLU A 98 -8.28 -0.13 11.46
N ILE A 99 -8.44 -1.10 10.55
CA ILE A 99 -7.42 -2.12 10.31
C ILE A 99 -6.13 -1.45 9.78
N LEU A 100 -6.27 -0.53 8.82
CA LEU A 100 -5.13 0.20 8.26
C LEU A 100 -4.40 1.03 9.33
N ILE A 101 -5.12 1.73 10.21
CA ILE A 101 -4.52 2.49 11.31
C ILE A 101 -3.81 1.54 12.28
N THR A 102 -4.48 0.46 12.72
CA THR A 102 -3.94 -0.48 13.71
C THR A 102 -2.66 -1.14 13.20
N VAL A 103 -2.70 -1.75 12.01
CA VAL A 103 -1.54 -2.40 11.42
C VAL A 103 -0.46 -1.38 11.06
N GLY A 104 -0.85 -0.18 10.64
CA GLY A 104 0.08 0.90 10.33
C GLY A 104 0.81 1.42 11.57
N ASP A 105 0.14 1.48 12.73
CA ASP A 105 0.77 1.82 14.01
C ASP A 105 1.77 0.77 14.47
N ASP A 106 1.44 -0.51 14.31
CA ASP A 106 2.37 -1.61 14.58
C ASP A 106 3.61 -1.49 13.69
N LEU A 107 3.43 -1.28 12.38
CA LEU A 107 4.51 -1.06 11.43
C LEU A 107 5.35 0.17 11.81
N PHE A 108 4.70 1.29 12.14
CA PHE A 108 5.36 2.54 12.53
C PHE A 108 6.22 2.38 13.77
N SER A 109 5.73 1.63 14.77
CA SER A 109 6.46 1.36 16.02
C SER A 109 7.73 0.54 15.80
N GLY A 110 7.75 -0.32 14.77
CA GLY A 110 8.90 -1.13 14.40
C GLY A 110 9.95 -0.40 13.55
N LEU A 111 9.67 0.82 13.08
CA LEU A 111 10.62 1.60 12.27
C LEU A 111 11.61 2.39 13.13
N ASP A 112 12.90 2.29 12.79
CA ASP A 112 13.92 3.16 13.35
C ASP A 112 13.67 4.65 12.99
N ASP A 113 14.25 5.57 13.76
CA ASP A 113 14.07 7.02 13.55
C ASP A 113 14.70 7.53 12.25
N SER A 114 15.67 6.81 11.69
CA SER A 114 16.32 7.11 10.42
C SER A 114 15.54 6.62 9.19
N SER A 115 14.46 5.87 9.39
CA SER A 115 13.74 5.21 8.33
C SER A 115 13.08 6.24 7.43
N ARG A 116 13.42 6.18 6.14
CA ARG A 116 12.81 7.03 5.11
C ARG A 116 11.29 6.90 5.06
N TYR A 117 10.72 5.77 5.49
CA TYR A 117 9.27 5.55 5.47
C TYR A 117 8.55 6.25 6.63
N LYS A 118 9.25 6.54 7.73
CA LYS A 118 8.64 7.00 8.98
C LYS A 118 7.87 8.32 8.84
N PRO A 119 8.40 9.37 8.16
CA PRO A 119 7.66 10.61 7.97
C PRO A 119 6.37 10.42 7.14
N HIS A 120 6.44 9.64 6.05
CA HIS A 120 5.30 9.41 5.16
C HIS A 120 4.22 8.57 5.85
N LEU A 121 4.61 7.51 6.56
CA LEU A 121 3.68 6.68 7.34
C LEU A 121 3.00 7.49 8.45
N ARG A 122 3.74 8.38 9.14
CA ARG A 122 3.17 9.30 10.14
C ARG A 122 2.11 10.21 9.52
N ASN A 123 2.38 10.77 8.33
CA ASN A 123 1.44 11.67 7.65
C ASN A 123 0.16 10.93 7.29
N TYR A 124 0.26 9.75 6.66
CA TYR A 124 -0.88 8.91 6.35
C TYR A 124 -1.71 8.57 7.60
N LEU A 125 -1.06 8.10 8.68
CA LEU A 125 -1.76 7.70 9.91
C LEU A 125 -2.45 8.87 10.60
N ASN A 126 -1.84 10.06 10.61
CA ASN A 126 -2.45 11.25 11.18
C ASN A 126 -3.72 11.65 10.43
N GLU A 127 -3.70 11.60 9.09
CA GLU A 127 -4.87 11.94 8.30
C GLU A 127 -5.93 10.83 8.37
N ALA A 128 -5.54 9.56 8.32
CA ALA A 128 -6.44 8.42 8.48
C ALA A 128 -7.23 8.50 9.81
N ARG A 129 -6.55 8.87 10.91
CA ARG A 129 -7.19 9.12 12.21
C ARG A 129 -8.18 10.28 12.20
N ARG A 130 -7.99 11.31 11.37
CA ARG A 130 -8.98 12.39 11.24
C ARG A 130 -10.18 11.93 10.43
N VAL A 131 -9.92 11.29 9.29
CA VAL A 131 -10.95 10.74 8.40
C VAL A 131 -11.87 9.79 9.14
N ILE A 132 -11.31 8.89 9.96
CA ILE A 132 -12.13 7.92 10.68
C ILE A 132 -13.07 8.58 11.70
N MET A 133 -12.66 9.69 12.32
CA MET A 133 -13.54 10.46 13.21
C MET A 133 -14.75 11.03 12.46
N HIS A 134 -14.56 11.44 11.20
CA HIS A 134 -15.66 11.92 10.36
C HIS A 134 -16.59 10.78 9.94
N LEU A 135 -16.05 9.59 9.64
CA LEU A 135 -16.87 8.41 9.37
C LEU A 135 -17.72 8.03 10.60
N TYR A 136 -17.14 8.00 11.80
CA TYR A 136 -17.90 7.74 13.03
C TYR A 136 -19.02 8.76 13.25
N LEU A 137 -18.79 10.02 12.86
CA LEU A 137 -19.80 11.07 12.91
C LEU A 137 -20.97 10.79 11.96
N GLU A 138 -20.72 10.22 10.77
CA GLU A 138 -21.78 9.75 9.87
C GLU A 138 -22.64 8.69 10.56
N SER A 139 -22.02 7.67 11.17
CA SER A 139 -22.77 6.63 11.87
C SER A 139 -23.56 7.18 13.07
N PHE A 140 -22.97 8.11 13.84
CA PHE A 140 -23.68 8.81 14.91
C PHE A 140 -24.93 9.53 14.42
N SER A 141 -24.90 10.13 13.23
CA SER A 141 -26.07 10.84 12.70
C SER A 141 -27.31 9.94 12.57
N SER A 142 -27.11 8.65 12.34
CA SER A 142 -28.16 7.65 12.18
C SER A 142 -28.48 6.88 13.47
N THR A 143 -27.47 6.53 14.27
CA THR A 143 -27.69 5.76 15.52
C THR A 143 -28.03 6.65 16.72
N ASN A 144 -27.62 7.92 16.68
CA ASN A 144 -27.63 8.84 17.82
C ASN A 144 -26.81 8.34 19.02
N ASP A 145 -25.93 7.34 18.83
CA ASP A 145 -24.99 6.84 19.84
C ASP A 145 -23.61 7.47 19.64
N CYS A 146 -23.24 8.36 20.56
CA CYS A 146 -21.97 9.08 20.51
C CYS A 146 -20.81 8.31 21.18
N THR A 147 -21.08 7.17 21.81
CA THR A 147 -20.09 6.37 22.53
C THR A 147 -18.91 5.98 21.65
N PRO A 148 -19.10 5.49 20.40
CA PRO A 148 -17.99 5.16 19.51
C PRO A 148 -17.14 6.40 19.18
N CYS A 149 -17.77 7.55 18.93
CA CYS A 149 -17.07 8.82 18.67
C CYS A 149 -16.17 9.21 19.85
N PHE A 150 -16.66 9.15 21.09
CA PHE A 150 -15.86 9.51 22.26
C PHE A 150 -14.71 8.54 22.51
N THR A 151 -14.96 7.24 22.37
CA THR A 151 -13.93 6.20 22.51
C THR A 151 -12.78 6.44 21.52
N LYS A 152 -13.13 6.68 20.25
CA LYS A 152 -12.15 6.86 19.17
C LYS A 152 -11.46 8.21 19.24
N LEU A 153 -12.16 9.25 19.66
CA LEU A 153 -11.55 10.56 19.93
C LEU A 153 -10.50 10.46 21.04
N ASN A 154 -10.77 9.73 22.12
CA ASN A 154 -9.80 9.53 23.20
C ASN A 154 -8.64 8.61 22.80
N GLN A 155 -8.88 7.65 21.92
CA GLN A 155 -7.85 6.76 21.38
C GLN A 155 -6.87 7.51 20.46
N TYR A 156 -7.38 8.29 19.51
CA TYR A 156 -6.56 8.91 18.45
C TYR A 156 -6.13 10.35 18.75
N PHE A 157 -6.89 11.07 19.59
CA PHE A 157 -6.63 12.46 19.97
C PHE A 157 -6.77 12.61 21.49
N PRO A 158 -5.89 11.98 22.28
CA PRO A 158 -6.02 11.94 23.73
C PRO A 158 -5.91 13.34 24.32
N ALA A 159 -6.68 13.61 25.38
CA ALA A 159 -6.66 14.91 26.05
C ALA A 159 -5.29 15.25 26.64
N SER A 160 -4.46 14.24 26.92
CA SER A 160 -3.10 14.38 27.43
C SER A 160 -2.04 14.72 26.37
N ASP A 161 -2.38 14.71 25.08
CA ASP A 161 -1.42 15.02 24.02
C ASP A 161 -1.01 16.51 24.07
N PRO A 162 0.29 16.84 24.19
CA PRO A 162 0.73 18.23 24.28
C PRO A 162 0.65 18.99 22.95
N ASN A 163 0.33 18.35 21.83
CA ASN A 163 0.32 18.98 20.52
C ASN A 163 -0.91 19.88 20.31
N ASP A 164 -0.67 21.17 20.08
CA ASP A 164 -1.71 22.18 19.85
C ASP A 164 -2.68 21.79 18.72
N LYS A 165 -2.20 21.14 17.64
CA LYS A 165 -3.05 20.69 16.54
C LYS A 165 -4.02 19.58 16.97
N VAL A 166 -3.58 18.71 17.89
CA VAL A 166 -4.42 17.64 18.45
C VAL A 166 -5.49 18.25 19.34
N GLN A 167 -5.11 19.18 20.22
CA GLN A 167 -6.03 19.85 21.12
C GLN A 167 -7.08 20.70 20.38
N ASP A 168 -6.66 21.43 19.36
CA ASP A 168 -7.56 22.22 18.51
C ASP A 168 -8.55 21.32 17.75
N PHE A 169 -8.08 20.23 17.14
CA PHE A 169 -8.96 19.26 16.48
C PHE A 169 -9.98 18.68 17.47
N ARG A 170 -9.51 18.24 18.64
CA ARG A 170 -10.35 17.68 19.71
C ARG A 170 -11.43 18.67 20.15
N LEU A 171 -11.06 19.92 20.41
CA LEU A 171 -12.01 20.96 20.81
C LEU A 171 -13.06 21.23 19.72
N ARG A 172 -12.64 21.33 18.46
CA ARG A 172 -13.56 21.50 17.31
C ARG A 172 -14.52 20.32 17.18
N PHE A 173 -14.03 19.09 17.36
CA PHE A 173 -14.84 17.88 17.29
C PHE A 173 -15.85 17.78 18.45
N LEU A 174 -15.44 18.11 19.68
CA LEU A 174 -16.34 18.15 20.84
C LEU A 174 -17.46 19.20 20.68
N LYS A 175 -17.12 20.39 20.16
CA LYS A 175 -18.11 21.44 19.87
C LYS A 175 -19.15 21.00 18.84
N LEU A 176 -18.75 20.14 17.91
CA LEU A 176 -19.62 19.57 16.89
C LEU A 176 -20.59 18.55 17.50
N LEU A 177 -20.10 17.66 18.37
CA LEU A 177 -20.92 16.67 19.07
C LEU A 177 -21.91 17.26 20.09
N ALA A 178 -21.75 18.52 20.49
CA ALA A 178 -22.63 19.19 21.46
C ALA A 178 -24.10 19.30 21.02
N SER A 179 -24.42 19.10 19.73
CA SER A 179 -25.80 19.08 19.25
C SER A 179 -25.95 18.25 17.98
N LYS A 180 -26.98 17.40 17.92
CA LYS A 180 -27.35 16.65 16.71
C LYS A 180 -27.53 17.56 15.49
N HIS A 181 -28.10 18.75 15.67
CA HIS A 181 -28.29 19.72 14.59
C HIS A 181 -26.95 20.21 14.02
N LYS A 182 -25.96 20.50 14.88
CA LYS A 182 -24.62 20.90 14.44
C LYS A 182 -23.94 19.79 13.63
N VAL A 183 -24.09 18.54 14.08
CA VAL A 183 -23.58 17.37 13.34
C VAL A 183 -24.22 17.26 11.97
N HIS A 184 -25.56 17.27 11.88
CA HIS A 184 -26.26 17.16 10.59
C HIS A 184 -25.86 18.28 9.64
N ARG A 185 -25.76 19.50 10.15
CA ARG A 185 -25.31 20.66 9.38
C ARG A 185 -23.90 20.46 8.85
N TYR A 186 -22.95 20.07 9.69
CA TYR A 186 -21.57 19.82 9.28
C TYR A 186 -21.45 18.69 8.25
N LEU A 187 -22.18 17.60 8.45
CA LEU A 187 -22.17 16.46 7.53
C LEU A 187 -22.63 16.90 6.14
N ASN A 188 -23.76 17.59 6.05
CA ASN A 188 -24.34 18.03 4.79
C ASN A 188 -23.57 19.19 4.11
N GLU A 189 -23.11 20.18 4.88
CA GLU A 189 -22.49 21.39 4.32
C GLU A 189 -20.98 21.27 4.08
N ARG A 190 -20.31 20.30 4.70
CA ARG A 190 -18.84 20.19 4.63
C ARG A 190 -18.38 18.78 4.31
N TRP A 191 -18.73 17.83 5.16
CA TRP A 191 -18.12 16.50 5.08
C TRP A 191 -18.53 15.74 3.82
N PHE A 192 -19.83 15.61 3.53
CA PHE A 192 -20.29 14.88 2.34
C PHE A 192 -19.80 15.50 1.03
N THR A 193 -19.64 16.84 1.00
CA THR A 193 -19.08 17.55 -0.15
C THR A 193 -17.57 17.30 -0.32
N ALA A 194 -16.82 17.24 0.78
CA ALA A 194 -15.36 17.06 0.76
C ALA A 194 -14.90 15.60 0.83
N LYS A 195 -15.80 14.65 1.15
CA LYS A 195 -15.46 13.26 1.48
C LYS A 195 -14.63 12.59 0.39
N SER A 196 -15.02 12.74 -0.88
CA SER A 196 -14.30 12.14 -2.01
C SER A 196 -12.86 12.67 -2.11
N ASP A 197 -12.68 13.98 -1.97
CA ASP A 197 -11.36 14.62 -2.04
C ASP A 197 -10.47 14.22 -0.86
N VAL A 198 -11.02 14.15 0.35
CA VAL A 198 -10.30 13.70 1.55
C VAL A 198 -9.89 12.23 1.45
N LEU A 199 -10.75 11.37 0.89
CA LEU A 199 -10.39 9.97 0.65
C LEU A 199 -9.32 9.83 -0.44
N LYS A 200 -9.33 10.69 -1.48
CA LYS A 200 -8.24 10.77 -2.46
C LYS A 200 -6.93 11.26 -1.83
N GLU A 201 -6.99 12.20 -0.90
CA GLU A 201 -5.82 12.65 -0.13
C GLU A 201 -5.14 11.48 0.61
N LEU A 202 -5.92 10.61 1.27
CA LEU A 202 -5.37 9.40 1.86
C LEU A 202 -4.69 8.50 0.82
N GLN A 203 -5.28 8.34 -0.35
CA GLN A 203 -4.67 7.55 -1.42
C GLN A 203 -3.34 8.17 -1.90
N TYR A 204 -3.28 9.50 -2.07
CA TYR A 204 -2.02 10.19 -2.41
C TYR A 204 -0.95 9.99 -1.34
N LEU A 205 -1.31 10.10 -0.06
CA LEU A 205 -0.38 9.83 1.05
C LEU A 205 0.10 8.37 1.05
N ALA A 206 -0.74 7.41 0.63
CA ALA A 206 -0.31 6.01 0.46
C ALA A 206 0.70 5.87 -0.71
N PHE A 207 0.48 6.59 -1.81
CA PHE A 207 1.43 6.63 -2.91
C PHE A 207 2.77 7.26 -2.52
N ASP A 208 2.77 8.33 -1.72
CA ASP A 208 4.02 8.92 -1.19
C ASP A 208 4.87 7.89 -0.43
N ILE A 209 4.24 6.96 0.32
CA ILE A 209 4.92 5.86 1.02
C ILE A 209 5.48 4.85 0.01
N VAL A 210 4.68 4.49 -0.99
CA VAL A 210 5.04 3.51 -2.02
C VAL A 210 6.18 4.02 -2.91
N GLU A 211 6.24 5.31 -3.21
CA GLU A 211 7.36 5.92 -3.94
C GLU A 211 8.69 5.76 -3.21
N GLN A 212 8.66 5.65 -1.88
CA GLN A 212 9.87 5.36 -1.09
C GLN A 212 10.31 3.90 -1.20
N LEU A 213 9.57 2.97 -1.81
CA LEU A 213 10.04 1.61 -1.99
C LEU A 213 11.27 1.58 -2.92
N PRO A 214 12.23 0.65 -2.70
CA PRO A 214 13.45 0.61 -3.49
C PRO A 214 13.16 0.26 -4.95
N GLU A 215 14.01 0.76 -5.85
CA GLU A 215 14.07 0.21 -7.21
C GLU A 215 14.45 -1.28 -7.17
N VAL A 216 13.86 -2.04 -8.07
CA VAL A 216 14.07 -3.48 -8.19
C VAL A 216 14.46 -3.85 -9.62
N LEU A 217 14.79 -5.12 -9.87
CA LEU A 217 15.31 -5.55 -11.17
C LEU A 217 14.40 -5.18 -12.37
N LEU A 218 13.08 -5.21 -12.16
CA LEU A 218 12.09 -4.92 -13.19
C LEU A 218 12.05 -3.44 -13.59
N ASP A 219 12.52 -2.54 -12.73
CA ASP A 219 12.65 -1.11 -13.07
C ASP A 219 13.72 -0.85 -14.14
N LYS A 220 14.60 -1.82 -14.38
CA LYS A 220 15.70 -1.71 -15.36
C LYS A 220 15.36 -2.30 -16.72
N VAL A 221 14.15 -2.83 -16.91
CA VAL A 221 13.74 -3.40 -18.20
C VAL A 221 13.79 -2.32 -19.28
N GLY A 222 14.53 -2.59 -20.36
CA GLY A 222 14.75 -1.65 -21.47
C GLY A 222 15.91 -0.67 -21.28
N SER A 223 16.59 -0.68 -20.12
CA SER A 223 17.83 0.07 -19.93
C SER A 223 19.08 -0.78 -20.20
N ASP A 224 20.23 -0.13 -20.34
CA ASP A 224 21.53 -0.82 -20.48
C ASP A 224 21.88 -1.69 -19.25
N GLU A 225 21.24 -1.44 -18.10
CA GLU A 225 21.43 -2.22 -16.88
C GLU A 225 20.68 -3.56 -16.91
N TRP A 226 19.71 -3.75 -17.82
CA TRP A 226 18.93 -5.00 -17.92
C TRP A 226 19.81 -6.22 -18.15
N VAL A 227 20.93 -6.07 -18.87
CA VAL A 227 21.87 -7.17 -19.16
C VAL A 227 22.40 -7.81 -17.87
N TYR A 228 22.66 -7.02 -16.83
CA TYR A 228 23.11 -7.56 -15.53
C TYR A 228 21.99 -8.31 -14.81
N ASN A 229 20.76 -7.81 -14.89
CA ASN A 229 19.60 -8.49 -14.30
C ASN A 229 19.26 -9.78 -15.03
N ASP A 230 19.42 -9.82 -16.34
CA ASP A 230 19.29 -11.03 -17.15
C ASP A 230 20.27 -12.11 -16.63
N VAL A 231 21.55 -11.76 -16.44
CA VAL A 231 22.56 -12.68 -15.87
C VAL A 231 22.14 -13.20 -14.49
N ILE A 232 21.59 -12.35 -13.62
CA ILE A 232 21.08 -12.77 -12.30
C ILE A 232 19.93 -13.77 -12.45
N LEU A 233 18.96 -13.48 -13.32
CA LEU A 233 17.83 -14.37 -13.58
C LEU A 233 18.30 -15.73 -14.14
N LEU A 234 19.32 -15.74 -15.01
CA LEU A 234 19.92 -16.99 -15.51
C LEU A 234 20.50 -17.83 -14.36
N ARG A 235 21.22 -17.18 -13.44
CA ARG A 235 21.83 -17.85 -12.28
C ARG A 235 20.79 -18.40 -11.31
N PHE A 236 19.64 -17.73 -11.20
CA PHE A 236 18.57 -18.24 -10.36
C PHE A 236 18.02 -19.55 -10.90
N ASN A 237 17.89 -19.65 -12.23
CA ASN A 237 17.46 -20.85 -12.94
C ASN A 237 16.21 -21.50 -12.33
N THR A 238 15.24 -20.67 -11.96
CA THR A 238 13.92 -21.12 -11.50
C THR A 238 12.88 -20.90 -12.58
N LEU A 239 11.75 -21.59 -12.49
CA LEU A 239 10.63 -21.42 -13.42
C LEU A 239 10.21 -19.94 -13.54
N LEU A 240 10.08 -19.24 -12.41
CA LEU A 240 9.73 -17.83 -12.39
C LEU A 240 10.80 -16.96 -13.07
N ALA A 241 12.09 -17.23 -12.81
CA ALA A 241 13.18 -16.49 -13.44
C ALA A 241 13.17 -16.65 -14.97
N LEU A 242 12.96 -17.87 -15.46
CA LEU A 242 12.89 -18.18 -16.89
C LEU A 242 11.69 -17.51 -17.57
N ILE A 243 10.53 -17.52 -16.93
CA ILE A 243 9.32 -16.84 -17.43
C ILE A 243 9.55 -15.32 -17.50
N ILE A 244 10.13 -14.71 -16.46
CA ILE A 244 10.45 -13.27 -16.45
C ILE A 244 11.37 -12.93 -17.62
N ARG A 245 12.46 -13.69 -17.80
CA ARG A 245 13.42 -13.47 -18.89
C ARG A 245 12.73 -13.51 -20.24
N GLN A 246 11.96 -14.56 -20.50
CA GLN A 246 11.29 -14.75 -21.78
C GLN A 246 10.29 -13.62 -22.06
N GLN A 247 9.48 -13.26 -21.06
CA GLN A 247 8.43 -12.26 -21.25
C GLN A 247 8.96 -10.85 -21.43
N LEU A 248 10.11 -10.55 -20.84
CA LEU A 248 10.69 -9.21 -20.87
C LEU A 248 11.81 -9.06 -21.90
N LEU A 249 12.12 -10.12 -22.66
CA LEU A 249 13.15 -10.09 -23.70
C LEU A 249 12.80 -9.06 -24.78
N GLY A 250 13.70 -8.09 -25.00
CA GLY A 250 13.55 -7.06 -26.01
C GLY A 250 12.50 -5.98 -25.71
N LYS A 251 11.88 -5.99 -24.52
CA LYS A 251 10.93 -4.96 -24.09
C LYS A 251 11.66 -3.68 -23.71
N SER A 252 11.09 -2.54 -24.07
CA SER A 252 11.58 -1.20 -23.66
C SER A 252 11.15 -0.82 -22.23
N SER A 253 10.17 -1.52 -21.66
CA SER A 253 9.70 -1.37 -20.28
C SER A 253 8.83 -2.57 -19.90
N CYS A 254 8.63 -2.80 -18.61
CA CYS A 254 7.69 -3.80 -18.09
C CYS A 254 6.36 -3.14 -17.74
N THR A 255 5.28 -3.60 -18.38
CA THR A 255 3.90 -3.11 -18.21
C THR A 255 3.07 -4.01 -17.30
N GLU A 256 1.91 -3.53 -16.84
CA GLU A 256 0.98 -4.33 -16.03
C GLU A 256 0.54 -5.62 -16.76
N LYS A 257 0.35 -5.55 -18.08
CA LYS A 257 0.02 -6.72 -18.91
C LYS A 257 1.13 -7.76 -18.89
N ASP A 258 2.40 -7.33 -18.95
CA ASP A 258 3.54 -8.26 -18.88
C ASP A 258 3.56 -8.98 -17.53
N ILE A 259 3.24 -8.29 -16.43
CA ILE A 259 3.11 -8.92 -15.11
C ILE A 259 1.97 -9.94 -15.10
N PHE A 260 0.78 -9.61 -15.60
CA PHE A 260 -0.33 -10.57 -15.71
C PHE A 260 0.08 -11.84 -16.46
N GLU A 261 0.79 -11.70 -17.58
CA GLU A 261 1.26 -12.85 -18.36
C GLU A 261 2.30 -13.68 -17.58
N ILE A 262 3.26 -13.05 -16.88
CA ILE A 262 4.20 -13.76 -16.00
C ILE A 262 3.45 -14.55 -14.92
N MET A 263 2.47 -13.93 -14.25
CA MET A 263 1.66 -14.58 -13.21
C MET A 263 0.84 -15.74 -13.78
N HIS A 264 0.24 -15.55 -14.96
CA HIS A 264 -0.58 -16.57 -15.62
C HIS A 264 0.24 -17.80 -16.00
N ILE A 265 1.40 -17.61 -16.64
CA ILE A 265 2.30 -18.70 -17.06
C ILE A 265 2.85 -19.45 -15.86
N TYR A 266 3.23 -18.73 -14.80
CA TYR A 266 3.74 -19.37 -13.57
C TYR A 266 2.65 -20.20 -12.89
N ASN A 267 1.42 -19.68 -12.82
CA ASN A 267 0.27 -20.40 -12.25
C ASN A 267 -0.13 -21.64 -13.04
N SER A 268 -0.05 -21.59 -14.37
CA SER A 268 -0.38 -22.75 -15.20
C SER A 268 0.70 -23.83 -15.18
N GLN A 269 1.82 -23.62 -14.46
CA GLN A 269 3.05 -24.44 -14.46
C GLN A 269 3.53 -24.77 -15.88
N SER A 270 3.11 -23.98 -16.86
CA SER A 270 3.38 -24.22 -18.27
C SER A 270 4.68 -23.51 -18.57
N CYS A 271 5.80 -24.22 -18.54
CA CYS A 271 7.02 -23.72 -19.17
C CYS A 271 6.83 -23.92 -20.68
N PRO A 272 6.82 -22.87 -21.53
CA PRO A 272 6.99 -23.07 -22.96
C PRO A 272 8.11 -24.07 -23.21
N SER A 273 7.88 -25.10 -24.02
CA SER A 273 8.85 -26.18 -24.29
C SER A 273 10.20 -25.69 -24.85
N GLN A 274 10.30 -24.41 -25.18
CA GLN A 274 11.51 -23.69 -25.56
C GLN A 274 12.38 -23.24 -24.37
N LEU A 275 11.98 -23.53 -23.13
CA LEU A 275 12.67 -23.16 -21.88
C LEU A 275 13.52 -24.27 -21.26
N LEU A 276 13.60 -25.44 -21.90
CA LEU A 276 14.56 -26.53 -21.63
C LEU A 276 15.52 -26.65 -22.82
#